data_AF-A0A7J5XRU3-F1
#
_entry.id   AF-A0A7J5XRU3-F1
#
_cell.length_a   1.000
_cell.length_b   1.000
_cell.length_c   1.000
_cell.angle_alpha   90.00
_cell.angle_beta   90.00
_cell.angle_gamma   90.00
#
_symmetry.space_group_name_H-M   'P 1'
#
loop_
_entity.id
_entity.type
_entity.pdbx_description
1 polymer ?
#
loop_
_entity_poly.entity_id
_entity_poly.type
_entity_poly.pdbx_seq_one_letter_code
_entity_poly.pdbx_strand_id
1 'polypeptide(L)'
;MPYIYSVRISSSSLDPVFGPLFSSTVDERTVGIFSDLKKRNPTYLQLLLLIRREGAAERFRSDVVPSVSQTMSSPLERAVAQKKEAIEAVMDMFEKGSEVLASAVGELFPLCEAAAPVLRLALDNVLSKEVFYVKEQFLAVRNKLDVLSTQLEDIDCEIKKGRLDSQYFSVEENIRNQFRKYMDILEAKPQFREVKTRLFVEHFAKTGGEKNLFVLYDALMGTNSFGESVLELVERYVFFGSPMSLSTTLQVSLVGALYDIHVCSEEPSSPGRFLCPMKELFCLGLIALLGHCALTQRQDEEDDKIQEWSSKIEEVESRMKTTIESCIAAFPEQAKLDAKHLLQEKEGDNLQDTTQQLLEFLVKKYDWVSWSVRLINHSGSTYRNWRAGEHFHHVAGQNWFEVLQVNNINLVVSYSTKPQPVPRGCIQQAMEGQGKKGNAPAVVEVLEKQLCGFVVHAVSRHKESAAAWSFPEDCHYWERHKNVAVCVHSE
;
A
#
# COMPACT_ATOMS: atom_id res chain seq x y z
N MET A 1 7.37 -24.66 -44.72
CA MET A 1 6.14 -24.12 -45.35
C MET A 1 5.32 -23.39 -44.29
N PRO A 2 5.45 -22.06 -44.16
CA PRO A 2 4.42 -21.24 -43.54
C PRO A 2 3.67 -20.46 -44.63
N TYR A 3 2.34 -20.48 -44.54
CA TYR A 3 1.43 -19.74 -45.40
C TYR A 3 1.49 -18.24 -45.09
N ILE A 4 1.74 -17.45 -46.14
CA ILE A 4 1.65 -15.98 -46.15
C ILE A 4 0.22 -15.59 -46.51
N TYR A 5 -0.45 -14.80 -45.69
CA TYR A 5 -1.61 -14.02 -46.12
C TYR A 5 -1.17 -12.56 -46.36
N SER A 6 -1.16 -12.16 -47.64
CA SER A 6 -1.04 -10.77 -48.08
C SER A 6 -2.41 -10.10 -48.06
N VAL A 7 -2.53 -8.95 -47.39
CA VAL A 7 -3.59 -7.99 -47.66
C VAL A 7 -2.97 -6.84 -48.46
N ARG A 8 -3.42 -6.69 -49.71
CA ARG A 8 -3.15 -5.51 -50.56
C ARG A 8 -4.10 -4.39 -50.12
N ILE A 9 -3.57 -3.21 -49.81
CA ILE A 9 -4.33 -1.97 -49.88
C ILE A 9 -3.80 -1.17 -51.07
N SER A 10 -4.71 -0.89 -52.01
CA SER A 10 -4.47 -0.06 -53.19
C SER A 10 -4.36 1.40 -52.78
N SER A 11 -3.24 2.03 -53.12
CA SER A 11 -2.97 3.46 -52.99
C SER A 11 -3.68 4.26 -54.08
N SER A 12 -4.33 5.36 -53.70
CA SER A 12 -4.45 6.53 -54.58
C SER A 12 -4.43 7.83 -53.77
N SER A 13 -3.25 8.48 -53.81
CA SER A 13 -2.99 9.94 -53.85
C SER A 13 -3.52 10.80 -52.67
N LEU A 14 -2.72 11.43 -51.80
CA LEU A 14 -1.63 12.40 -52.04
C LEU A 14 -0.79 12.61 -50.74
N ASP A 15 0.53 12.78 -50.89
CA ASP A 15 1.49 13.35 -49.91
C ASP A 15 1.79 14.84 -50.25
N PRO A 16 2.57 15.66 -49.48
CA PRO A 16 3.20 15.47 -48.15
C PRO A 16 2.87 16.65 -47.18
N VAL A 17 3.24 16.71 -45.88
CA VAL A 17 4.55 17.07 -45.30
C VAL A 17 4.52 16.82 -43.77
N PHE A 18 5.63 16.29 -43.24
CA PHE A 18 6.03 16.07 -41.83
C PHE A 18 5.75 14.69 -41.19
N GLY A 19 6.82 13.90 -41.06
CA GLY A 19 6.93 12.76 -40.14
C GLY A 19 8.23 11.97 -40.36
N PRO A 20 9.18 11.95 -39.40
CA PRO A 20 10.35 11.09 -39.44
C PRO A 20 10.24 9.90 -38.46
N LEU A 21 10.99 8.83 -38.81
CA LEU A 21 11.57 7.81 -37.92
C LEU A 21 10.60 6.83 -37.23
N PHE A 22 10.57 5.60 -37.72
CA PHE A 22 11.00 4.37 -37.02
C PHE A 22 10.47 3.13 -37.75
N SER A 23 11.35 2.37 -38.40
CA SER A 23 11.18 0.94 -38.64
C SER A 23 12.50 0.35 -39.16
N SER A 24 13.23 -0.32 -38.27
CA SER A 24 14.10 -1.45 -38.66
C SER A 24 14.37 -2.32 -37.43
N THR A 25 13.65 -3.43 -37.38
CA THR A 25 14.11 -4.80 -37.07
C THR A 25 15.23 -4.99 -36.03
N VAL A 26 14.84 -5.64 -34.93
CA VAL A 26 15.69 -6.19 -33.87
C VAL A 26 16.37 -7.48 -34.34
N ASP A 27 17.70 -7.55 -34.20
CA ASP A 27 18.51 -8.78 -34.36
C ASP A 27 19.14 -9.15 -33.01
N GLU A 28 19.12 -10.44 -32.68
CA GLU A 28 19.59 -11.02 -31.43
C GLU A 28 21.12 -11.03 -31.36
N ARG A 29 21.75 -9.94 -30.88
CA ARG A 29 23.19 -9.97 -30.48
C ARG A 29 23.68 -8.78 -29.64
N THR A 30 22.88 -8.27 -28.70
CA THR A 30 23.26 -7.10 -27.89
C THR A 30 23.15 -7.32 -26.38
N VAL A 31 23.68 -8.44 -25.88
CA VAL A 31 23.89 -8.68 -24.44
C VAL A 31 25.39 -8.71 -24.07
N GLY A 32 26.29 -8.45 -25.04
CA GLY A 32 27.75 -8.57 -24.85
C GLY A 32 28.58 -7.28 -24.83
N ILE A 33 27.99 -6.08 -24.99
CA ILE A 33 28.79 -4.84 -25.23
C ILE A 33 28.81 -3.88 -24.03
N PHE A 34 28.00 -4.08 -22.99
CA PHE A 34 27.99 -3.20 -21.81
C PHE A 34 29.01 -3.56 -20.70
N SER A 35 29.71 -4.69 -20.81
CA SER A 35 30.74 -5.10 -19.85
C SER A 35 32.16 -4.63 -20.18
N ASP A 36 32.42 -4.13 -21.39
CA ASP A 36 33.79 -3.75 -21.83
C ASP A 36 34.04 -2.25 -22.00
N LEU A 37 33.02 -1.39 -21.90
CA LEU A 37 33.18 0.08 -21.94
C LEU A 37 33.61 0.71 -20.60
N LYS A 38 33.72 -0.10 -19.53
CA LYS A 38 34.23 0.35 -18.22
C LYS A 38 35.77 0.28 -18.11
N LYS A 39 36.47 -0.26 -19.11
CA LYS A 39 37.93 -0.52 -19.05
C LYS A 39 38.82 0.37 -19.93
N ARG A 40 38.29 1.34 -20.71
CA ARG A 40 39.13 2.11 -21.67
C ARG A 40 38.86 3.62 -21.80
N ASN A 41 38.65 4.35 -20.71
CA ASN A 41 38.79 5.82 -20.77
C ASN A 41 39.35 6.44 -19.47
N PRO A 42 40.62 6.92 -19.45
CA PRO A 42 41.25 7.54 -18.28
C PRO A 42 40.84 8.99 -18.02
N THR A 43 39.92 9.56 -18.81
CA THR A 43 39.51 10.97 -18.72
C THR A 43 38.59 11.29 -17.53
N TYR A 44 37.96 10.27 -16.91
CA TYR A 44 37.01 10.48 -15.80
C TYR A 44 37.70 10.74 -14.45
N LEU A 45 38.90 10.19 -14.23
CA LEU A 45 39.71 10.44 -13.03
C LEU A 45 40.43 11.80 -13.06
N GLN A 46 40.65 12.35 -14.26
CA GLN A 46 41.25 13.69 -14.41
C GLN A 46 40.28 14.81 -14.06
N LEU A 47 38.98 14.62 -14.30
CA LEU A 47 37.93 15.58 -13.91
C LEU A 47 37.70 15.60 -12.38
N LEU A 48 37.76 14.43 -11.73
CA LEU A 48 37.64 14.30 -10.28
C LEU A 48 38.86 14.85 -9.51
N LEU A 49 40.06 14.86 -10.13
CA LEU A 49 41.24 15.50 -9.55
C LEU A 49 41.27 17.03 -9.75
N LEU A 50 40.62 17.55 -10.79
CA LEU A 50 40.43 19.00 -10.99
C LEU A 50 39.46 19.59 -9.95
N ILE A 51 38.36 18.90 -9.65
CA ILE A 51 37.38 19.34 -8.63
C ILE A 51 37.98 19.26 -7.20
N ARG A 52 38.95 18.38 -6.96
CA ARG A 52 39.61 18.25 -5.65
C ARG A 52 40.79 19.21 -5.42
N ARG A 53 41.22 19.96 -6.45
CA ARG A 53 42.39 20.86 -6.38
C ARG A 53 42.04 22.35 -6.25
N GLU A 54 40.77 22.73 -6.43
CA GLU A 54 40.30 24.11 -6.15
C GLU A 54 40.04 24.39 -4.66
N GLY A 55 40.14 23.38 -3.78
CA GLY A 55 39.96 23.54 -2.32
C GLY A 55 41.20 23.99 -1.54
N ALA A 56 42.31 24.36 -2.18
CA ALA A 56 43.56 24.68 -1.47
C ALA A 56 44.42 25.74 -2.18
N ALA A 57 43.89 26.93 -2.44
CA ALA A 57 44.71 28.08 -2.85
C ALA A 57 44.03 29.44 -2.56
N GLU A 58 43.84 29.79 -1.29
CA GLU A 58 43.65 31.21 -0.91
C GLU A 58 44.54 31.56 0.27
N ARG A 59 45.75 32.05 -0.03
CA ARG A 59 46.59 32.86 0.86
C ARG A 59 47.24 33.96 0.02
N PHE A 60 47.04 35.21 0.44
CA PHE A 60 47.50 36.49 -0.12
C PHE A 60 46.81 36.88 -1.44
N ARG A 61 46.08 38.02 -1.53
CA ARG A 61 46.44 39.38 -1.08
C ARG A 61 45.20 40.24 -0.81
N SER A 62 45.41 41.27 0.00
CA SER A 62 44.45 42.15 0.66
C SER A 62 43.75 43.18 -0.23
N ASP A 63 42.70 43.73 0.37
CA ASP A 63 42.13 45.07 0.18
C ASP A 63 41.14 45.26 -0.97
N VAL A 64 39.85 45.14 -0.64
CA VAL A 64 38.92 46.27 -0.51
C VAL A 64 37.55 45.69 -0.12
N VAL A 65 37.09 46.03 1.09
CA VAL A 65 35.70 45.85 1.54
C VAL A 65 34.91 47.07 1.06
N PRO A 66 33.66 46.90 0.57
CA PRO A 66 32.56 47.35 1.42
C PRO A 66 31.45 46.32 1.58
N SER A 67 31.01 46.20 2.84
CA SER A 67 29.70 45.76 3.33
C SER A 67 29.17 44.41 2.85
N VAL A 68 29.39 43.41 3.70
CA VAL A 68 28.47 42.27 3.88
C VAL A 68 27.07 42.82 4.16
N SER A 69 26.19 42.77 3.17
CA SER A 69 24.76 42.65 3.42
C SER A 69 24.54 41.25 3.98
N GLN A 70 24.23 41.17 5.28
CA GLN A 70 23.62 39.97 5.83
C GLN A 70 22.42 39.62 4.94
N THR A 71 22.50 38.49 4.23
CA THR A 71 21.41 37.96 3.44
C THR A 71 20.34 37.52 4.43
N MET A 72 19.45 38.43 4.80
CA MET A 72 18.23 38.10 5.51
C MET A 72 17.45 37.18 4.57
N SER A 73 17.40 35.88 4.90
CA SER A 73 16.53 34.92 4.21
C SER A 73 15.14 35.52 4.08
N SER A 74 14.55 35.47 2.89
CA SER A 74 13.23 36.07 2.68
C SER A 74 12.19 35.46 3.64
N PRO A 75 11.13 36.19 4.04
CA PRO A 75 10.06 35.63 4.88
C PRO A 75 9.52 34.30 4.34
N LEU A 76 9.51 34.16 3.01
CA LEU A 76 9.01 33.00 2.30
C LEU A 76 9.99 31.80 2.37
N GLU A 77 11.30 32.04 2.29
CA GLU A 77 12.31 31.00 2.54
C GLU A 77 12.23 30.46 3.96
N ARG A 78 12.02 31.33 4.96
CA ARG A 78 11.82 30.90 6.36
C ARG A 78 10.57 30.06 6.52
N ALA A 79 9.48 30.41 5.83
CA ALA A 79 8.24 29.65 5.88
C ALA A 79 8.41 28.23 5.31
N VAL A 80 9.17 28.07 4.22
CA VAL A 80 9.50 26.74 3.67
C VAL A 80 10.42 25.95 4.62
N ALA A 81 11.42 26.62 5.20
CA ALA A 81 12.34 25.98 6.15
C ALA A 81 11.63 25.46 7.40
N GLN A 82 10.68 26.23 7.96
CA GLN A 82 9.89 25.84 9.13
C GLN A 82 9.02 24.60 8.88
N LYS A 83 8.58 24.38 7.63
CA LYS A 83 7.74 23.24 7.26
C LYS A 83 8.52 21.95 6.98
N LYS A 84 9.85 22.00 6.97
CA LYS A 84 10.70 20.87 6.55
C LYS A 84 10.50 19.62 7.40
N GLU A 85 10.51 19.74 8.73
CA GLU A 85 10.35 18.60 9.64
C GLU A 85 8.97 17.94 9.48
N ALA A 86 7.92 18.75 9.35
CA ALA A 86 6.57 18.26 9.10
C ALA A 86 6.48 17.53 7.75
N ILE A 87 7.11 18.08 6.70
CA ILE A 87 7.22 17.43 5.38
C ILE A 87 7.94 16.09 5.47
N GLU A 88 9.04 15.99 6.23
CA GLU A 88 9.76 14.73 6.45
C GLU A 88 8.85 13.67 7.09
N ALA A 89 8.02 14.05 8.07
CA ALA A 89 7.03 13.15 8.66
C ALA A 89 5.98 12.65 7.65
N VAL A 90 5.44 13.55 6.80
CA VAL A 90 4.48 13.16 5.74
C VAL A 90 5.11 12.15 4.77
N MET A 91 6.38 12.36 4.42
CA MET A 91 7.07 11.52 3.44
C MET A 91 7.42 10.14 3.98
N ASP A 92 7.75 10.05 5.26
CA ASP A 92 7.93 8.79 6.00
C ASP A 92 6.60 8.01 6.07
N MET A 93 5.46 8.69 6.29
CA MET A 93 4.12 8.07 6.18
C MET A 93 3.88 7.49 4.78
N PHE A 94 4.16 8.26 3.71
CA PHE A 94 4.02 7.75 2.35
C PHE A 94 4.99 6.61 2.05
N GLU A 95 6.16 6.54 2.69
CA GLU A 95 7.16 5.48 2.44
C GLU A 95 6.77 4.17 3.10
N LYS A 96 6.20 4.25 4.30
CA LYS A 96 5.69 3.08 5.03
C LYS A 96 4.34 2.58 4.51
N GLY A 97 3.70 3.33 3.61
CA GLY A 97 2.47 2.92 2.91
C GLY A 97 1.35 2.50 3.86
N SER A 98 0.66 1.40 3.54
CA SER A 98 -0.45 0.87 4.32
C SER A 98 -0.05 0.11 5.59
N GLU A 99 1.23 0.04 5.98
CA GLU A 99 1.66 -0.65 7.21
C GLU A 99 1.39 0.18 8.49
N VAL A 100 1.29 1.51 8.35
CA VAL A 100 1.08 2.44 9.48
C VAL A 100 -0.41 2.76 9.63
N LEU A 101 -1.21 1.75 9.93
CA LEU A 101 -2.68 1.82 9.84
C LEU A 101 -3.40 2.74 10.85
N ALA A 102 -2.72 3.45 11.78
CA ALA A 102 -3.45 4.11 12.87
C ALA A 102 -2.91 5.44 13.43
N SER A 103 -1.70 5.92 13.08
CA SER A 103 -1.08 7.01 13.87
C SER A 103 -1.05 8.39 13.24
N ALA A 104 -1.22 8.53 11.92
CA ALA A 104 -1.02 9.82 11.23
C ALA A 104 -2.36 10.44 10.76
N VAL A 105 -3.11 11.03 11.70
CA VAL A 105 -4.24 11.94 11.38
C VAL A 105 -3.73 13.36 11.59
N GLY A 106 -3.93 14.24 10.60
CA GLY A 106 -3.48 15.63 10.59
C GLY A 106 -2.10 15.85 9.95
N GLU A 107 -1.49 14.82 9.36
CA GLU A 107 -0.10 14.91 8.87
C GLU A 107 0.00 15.19 7.37
N LEU A 108 -1.06 15.10 6.56
CA LEU A 108 -0.96 15.31 5.11
C LEU A 108 -0.75 16.78 4.70
N PHE A 109 -1.38 17.69 5.44
CA PHE A 109 -1.57 19.08 5.02
C PHE A 109 -0.28 19.93 4.96
N PRO A 110 0.72 19.78 5.86
CA PRO A 110 1.95 20.57 5.84
C PRO A 110 2.73 20.54 4.51
N LEU A 111 2.69 19.41 3.79
CA LEU A 111 3.29 19.32 2.45
C LEU A 111 2.54 20.16 1.43
N CYS A 112 1.21 20.16 1.49
CA CYS A 112 0.36 20.90 0.58
C CYS A 112 0.50 22.41 0.77
N GLU A 113 0.55 22.88 2.02
CA GLU A 113 0.73 24.31 2.34
C GLU A 113 2.02 24.91 1.78
N ALA A 114 3.05 24.09 1.53
CA ALA A 114 4.31 24.56 0.95
C ALA A 114 4.17 24.93 -0.54
N ALA A 115 3.09 24.54 -1.21
CA ALA A 115 2.91 24.73 -2.66
C ALA A 115 2.91 26.21 -3.08
N ALA A 116 2.17 27.06 -2.37
CA ALA A 116 2.08 28.49 -2.63
C ALA A 116 3.43 29.23 -2.45
N PRO A 117 4.14 29.11 -1.31
CA PRO A 117 5.44 29.77 -1.13
C PRO A 117 6.52 29.22 -2.08
N VAL A 118 6.54 27.92 -2.34
CA VAL A 118 7.48 27.32 -3.32
C VAL A 118 7.24 27.87 -4.71
N LEU A 119 5.98 28.01 -5.14
CA LEU A 119 5.64 28.54 -6.45
C LEU A 119 6.07 30.01 -6.59
N ARG A 120 5.78 30.84 -5.58
CA ARG A 120 6.20 32.27 -5.57
C ARG A 120 7.73 32.41 -5.63
N LEU A 121 8.46 31.67 -4.79
CA LEU A 121 9.94 31.65 -4.83
C LEU A 121 10.47 31.18 -6.18
N ALA A 122 9.85 30.15 -6.76
CA ALA A 122 10.19 29.68 -8.09
C ALA A 122 9.98 30.79 -9.12
N LEU A 123 8.84 31.48 -9.15
CA LEU A 123 8.57 32.56 -10.10
C LEU A 123 9.57 33.73 -9.98
N ASP A 124 9.99 34.06 -8.75
CA ASP A 124 10.99 35.09 -8.46
C ASP A 124 12.43 34.70 -8.82
N ASN A 125 12.63 33.52 -9.42
CA ASN A 125 13.96 32.95 -9.72
C ASN A 125 14.83 32.72 -8.47
N VAL A 126 14.22 32.56 -7.30
CA VAL A 126 14.94 32.26 -6.07
C VAL A 126 15.26 30.76 -6.02
N LEU A 127 16.55 30.44 -5.93
CA LEU A 127 17.06 29.07 -5.85
C LEU A 127 17.61 28.83 -4.44
N SER A 128 16.75 28.36 -3.54
CA SER A 128 17.16 27.91 -2.19
C SER A 128 17.19 26.38 -2.10
N LYS A 129 17.96 25.86 -1.14
CA LYS A 129 18.06 24.41 -0.91
C LYS A 129 16.70 23.83 -0.47
N GLU A 130 15.95 24.63 0.28
CA GLU A 130 14.64 24.31 0.82
C GLU A 130 13.59 24.21 -0.29
N VAL A 131 13.61 25.14 -1.26
CA VAL A 131 12.73 25.08 -2.45
C VAL A 131 13.02 23.83 -3.28
N PHE A 132 14.30 23.52 -3.49
CA PHE A 132 14.68 22.29 -4.20
C PHE A 132 14.21 21.05 -3.45
N TYR A 133 14.43 21.00 -2.13
CA TYR A 133 14.00 19.89 -1.29
C TYR A 133 12.49 19.63 -1.38
N VAL A 134 11.65 20.65 -1.20
CA VAL A 134 10.18 20.48 -1.26
C VAL A 134 9.73 20.06 -2.65
N LYS A 135 10.34 20.61 -3.71
CA LYS A 135 10.06 20.18 -5.09
C LYS A 135 10.35 18.69 -5.29
N GLU A 136 11.45 18.17 -4.74
CA GLU A 136 11.75 16.74 -4.81
C GLU A 136 10.73 15.90 -4.03
N GLN A 137 10.20 16.40 -2.91
CA GLN A 137 9.12 15.72 -2.19
C GLN A 137 7.82 15.67 -3.01
N PHE A 138 7.47 16.72 -3.74
CA PHE A 138 6.31 16.70 -4.66
C PHE A 138 6.49 15.64 -5.76
N LEU A 139 7.70 15.50 -6.31
CA LEU A 139 8.01 14.45 -7.29
C LEU A 139 7.92 13.04 -6.67
N ALA A 140 8.38 12.88 -5.44
CA ALA A 140 8.30 11.61 -4.72
C ALA A 140 6.85 11.16 -4.49
N VAL A 141 5.95 12.07 -4.09
CA VAL A 141 4.51 11.77 -3.96
C VAL A 141 3.91 11.33 -5.30
N ARG A 142 4.20 12.05 -6.39
CA ARG A 142 3.71 11.68 -7.73
C ARG A 142 4.16 10.27 -8.13
N ASN A 143 5.45 9.96 -7.94
CA ASN A 143 6.00 8.67 -8.35
C ASN A 143 5.42 7.50 -7.53
N LYS A 144 5.10 7.72 -6.25
CA LYS A 144 4.42 6.72 -5.41
C LYS A 144 3.01 6.43 -5.92
N LEU A 145 2.25 7.47 -6.30
CA LEU A 145 0.93 7.30 -6.90
C LEU A 145 0.98 6.50 -8.21
N ASP A 146 1.98 6.69 -9.06
CA ASP A 146 2.12 5.92 -10.30
C ASP A 146 2.36 4.42 -10.01
N VAL A 147 3.17 4.10 -9.00
CA VAL A 147 3.40 2.71 -8.55
C VAL A 147 2.13 2.11 -7.95
N LEU A 148 1.45 2.84 -7.06
CA LEU A 148 0.22 2.37 -6.43
C LEU A 148 -0.91 2.20 -7.44
N SER A 149 -1.06 3.12 -8.39
CA SER A 149 -2.05 3.02 -9.47
C SER A 149 -1.82 1.79 -10.35
N THR A 150 -0.56 1.44 -10.63
CA THR A 150 -0.22 0.23 -11.40
C THR A 150 -0.44 -1.05 -10.56
N GLN A 151 -0.32 -0.96 -9.23
CA GLN A 151 -0.59 -2.07 -8.30
C GLN A 151 -2.09 -2.23 -7.95
N LEU A 152 -2.95 -1.27 -8.28
CA LEU A 152 -4.38 -1.26 -7.92
C LEU A 152 -5.34 -1.70 -9.05
N GLU A 153 -4.81 -2.07 -10.23
CA GLU A 153 -5.63 -2.31 -11.44
C GLU A 153 -6.71 -3.41 -11.28
N ASP A 154 -6.57 -4.31 -10.30
CA ASP A 154 -7.53 -5.39 -10.03
C ASP A 154 -8.70 -4.98 -9.12
N ILE A 155 -8.49 -4.08 -8.14
CA ILE A 155 -9.58 -3.51 -7.28
C ILE A 155 -10.44 -2.55 -8.09
N ASP A 156 -9.78 -1.83 -9.00
CA ASP A 156 -10.45 -1.00 -9.97
C ASP A 156 -11.53 -1.82 -10.68
N CYS A 157 -11.38 -3.13 -10.87
CA CYS A 157 -12.41 -3.96 -11.50
C CYS A 157 -13.72 -4.11 -10.69
N GLU A 158 -13.70 -4.09 -9.36
CA GLU A 158 -14.90 -4.13 -8.50
C GLU A 158 -15.51 -2.74 -8.29
N ILE A 159 -14.67 -1.69 -8.20
CA ILE A 159 -15.12 -0.29 -8.19
C ILE A 159 -15.69 0.12 -9.57
N LYS A 160 -15.08 -0.36 -10.67
CA LYS A 160 -15.54 -0.26 -12.08
C LYS A 160 -16.87 -0.96 -12.33
N LYS A 161 -17.19 -2.01 -11.57
CA LYS A 161 -18.53 -2.64 -11.61
C LYS A 161 -19.60 -1.78 -10.93
N GLY A 162 -19.20 -0.82 -10.09
CA GLY A 162 -20.09 0.18 -9.50
C GLY A 162 -20.24 1.42 -10.40
N ARG A 163 -21.38 2.12 -10.33
CA ARG A 163 -21.63 3.38 -11.07
C ARG A 163 -20.67 4.55 -10.71
N LEU A 164 -19.75 4.35 -9.77
CA LEU A 164 -18.76 5.34 -9.30
C LEU A 164 -17.59 5.58 -10.28
N ASP A 165 -17.40 4.65 -11.23
CA ASP A 165 -16.25 4.57 -12.15
C ASP A 165 -16.06 5.83 -13.03
N SER A 166 -17.11 6.26 -13.76
CA SER A 166 -16.96 7.32 -14.76
C SER A 166 -16.66 8.71 -14.17
N GLN A 167 -17.11 9.00 -12.94
CA GLN A 167 -16.88 10.30 -12.31
C GLN A 167 -15.55 10.33 -11.58
N TYR A 168 -15.16 9.24 -10.91
CA TYR A 168 -13.90 9.16 -10.19
C TYR A 168 -12.72 9.18 -11.15
N PHE A 169 -12.76 8.39 -12.23
CA PHE A 169 -11.71 8.35 -13.24
C PHE A 169 -11.44 9.74 -13.85
N SER A 170 -12.49 10.48 -14.18
CA SER A 170 -12.38 11.84 -14.71
C SER A 170 -11.76 12.81 -13.69
N VAL A 171 -12.17 12.70 -12.42
CA VAL A 171 -11.62 13.53 -11.32
C VAL A 171 -10.14 13.23 -11.08
N GLU A 172 -9.77 11.96 -11.04
CA GLU A 172 -8.39 11.49 -10.88
C GLU A 172 -7.50 11.99 -12.02
N GLU A 173 -7.94 11.82 -13.27
CA GLU A 173 -7.23 12.32 -14.45
C GLU A 173 -7.07 13.84 -14.40
N ASN A 174 -8.12 14.58 -14.05
CA ASN A 174 -8.08 16.04 -13.93
C ASN A 174 -7.07 16.49 -12.87
N ILE A 175 -7.09 15.89 -11.67
CA ILE A 175 -6.17 16.23 -10.58
C ILE A 175 -4.72 15.95 -10.98
N ARG A 176 -4.43 14.78 -11.56
CA ARG A 176 -3.08 14.45 -12.06
C ARG A 176 -2.61 15.45 -13.11
N ASN A 177 -3.49 15.85 -14.02
CA ASN A 177 -3.18 16.82 -15.06
C ASN A 177 -2.93 18.24 -14.50
N GLN A 178 -3.75 18.68 -13.54
CA GLN A 178 -3.58 19.95 -12.83
C GLN A 178 -2.23 20.00 -12.10
N PHE A 179 -1.90 18.95 -11.35
CA PHE A 179 -0.61 18.84 -10.67
C PHE A 179 0.57 18.80 -11.65
N ARG A 180 0.44 18.06 -12.76
CA ARG A 180 1.48 18.06 -13.81
C ARG A 180 1.74 19.46 -14.35
N LYS A 181 0.68 20.25 -14.58
CA LYS A 181 0.80 21.65 -15.04
C LYS A 181 1.41 22.57 -13.98
N TYR A 182 1.15 22.32 -12.69
CA TYR A 182 1.84 23.00 -11.61
C TYR A 182 3.35 22.69 -11.62
N MET A 183 3.73 21.41 -11.72
CA MET A 183 5.14 20.99 -11.77
C MET A 183 5.88 21.53 -13.00
N ASP A 184 5.20 21.61 -14.15
CA ASP A 184 5.70 22.26 -15.37
C ASP A 184 6.19 23.70 -15.11
N ILE A 185 5.61 24.43 -14.14
CA ILE A 185 6.05 25.79 -13.76
C ILE A 185 7.34 25.72 -12.95
N LEU A 186 7.41 24.82 -11.97
CA LEU A 186 8.58 24.63 -11.10
C LEU A 186 9.80 24.08 -11.85
N GLU A 187 9.58 23.40 -12.98
CA GLU A 187 10.63 22.86 -13.85
C GLU A 187 10.96 23.77 -15.04
N ALA A 188 10.14 24.79 -15.31
CA ALA A 188 10.35 25.68 -16.44
C ALA A 188 11.59 26.55 -16.26
N LYS A 189 12.33 26.72 -17.37
CA LYS A 189 13.33 27.78 -17.50
C LYS A 189 12.64 29.15 -17.34
N PRO A 190 13.35 30.18 -16.84
CA PRO A 190 12.75 31.50 -16.56
C PRO A 190 11.95 32.08 -17.74
N GLN A 191 12.47 31.94 -18.97
CA GLN A 191 11.85 32.41 -20.20
C GLN A 191 10.50 31.75 -20.57
N PHE A 192 10.17 30.60 -19.99
CA PHE A 192 8.93 29.86 -20.27
C PHE A 192 7.93 29.91 -19.13
N ARG A 193 8.30 30.46 -17.96
CA ARG A 193 7.46 30.44 -16.76
C ARG A 193 6.13 31.15 -16.98
N GLU A 194 6.13 32.35 -17.54
CA GLU A 194 4.89 33.11 -17.78
C GLU A 194 3.90 32.32 -18.65
N VAL A 195 4.39 31.70 -19.73
CA VAL A 195 3.56 30.88 -20.62
C VAL A 195 3.02 29.65 -19.88
N LYS A 196 3.86 28.97 -19.08
CA LYS A 196 3.46 27.79 -18.29
C LYS A 196 2.45 28.16 -17.19
N THR A 197 2.64 29.28 -16.51
CA THR A 197 1.71 29.83 -15.51
C THR A 197 0.34 30.08 -16.13
N ARG A 198 0.28 30.74 -17.29
CA ARG A 198 -0.99 30.97 -18.00
C ARG A 198 -1.68 29.67 -18.39
N LEU A 199 -0.92 28.70 -18.93
CA LEU A 199 -1.45 27.39 -19.30
C LEU A 199 -2.00 26.62 -18.09
N PHE A 200 -1.33 26.72 -16.94
CA PHE A 200 -1.79 26.11 -15.70
C PHE A 200 -3.10 26.73 -15.21
N VAL A 201 -3.17 28.06 -15.09
CA VAL A 201 -4.39 28.76 -14.62
C VAL A 201 -5.58 28.45 -15.52
N GLU A 202 -5.40 28.51 -16.84
CA GLU A 202 -6.47 28.20 -17.80
C GLU A 202 -6.90 26.73 -17.72
N HIS A 203 -5.95 25.81 -17.62
CA HIS A 203 -6.24 24.39 -17.53
C HIS A 203 -6.94 24.02 -16.21
N PHE A 204 -6.51 24.60 -15.08
CA PHE A 204 -7.11 24.37 -13.77
C PHE A 204 -8.60 24.72 -13.78
N ALA A 205 -8.96 25.90 -14.27
CA ALA A 205 -10.35 26.31 -14.39
C ALA A 205 -11.17 25.41 -15.34
N LYS A 206 -10.61 25.01 -16.48
CA LYS A 206 -11.30 24.17 -17.48
C LYS A 206 -11.54 22.73 -17.02
N THR A 207 -10.68 22.21 -16.15
CA THR A 207 -10.73 20.81 -15.67
C THR A 207 -11.40 20.67 -14.30
N GLY A 208 -12.29 21.60 -13.95
CA GLY A 208 -13.09 21.54 -12.71
C GLY A 208 -12.45 22.21 -11.49
N GLY A 209 -11.14 22.49 -11.52
CA GLY A 209 -10.41 23.15 -10.44
C GLY A 209 -10.68 22.49 -9.07
N GLU A 210 -11.05 23.32 -8.10
CA GLU A 210 -11.39 22.87 -6.73
C GLU A 210 -12.56 21.88 -6.67
N LYS A 211 -13.47 21.88 -7.66
CA LYS A 211 -14.63 20.96 -7.65
C LYS A 211 -14.21 19.50 -7.64
N ASN A 212 -13.06 19.17 -8.22
CA ASN A 212 -12.51 17.81 -8.19
C ASN A 212 -12.24 17.34 -6.76
N LEU A 213 -11.68 18.22 -5.91
CA LEU A 213 -11.42 17.90 -4.52
C LEU A 213 -12.72 17.73 -3.72
N PHE A 214 -13.74 18.53 -4.01
CA PHE A 214 -15.07 18.34 -3.41
C PHE A 214 -15.71 17.02 -3.83
N VAL A 215 -15.55 16.57 -5.07
CA VAL A 215 -16.04 15.25 -5.49
C VAL A 215 -15.33 14.13 -4.73
N LEU A 216 -14.01 14.22 -4.54
CA LEU A 216 -13.27 13.25 -3.70
C LEU A 216 -13.77 13.26 -2.25
N TYR A 217 -13.96 14.45 -1.68
CA TYR A 217 -14.48 14.65 -0.33
C TYR A 217 -15.87 14.02 -0.20
N ASP A 218 -16.80 14.36 -1.09
CA ASP A 218 -18.17 13.85 -1.04
C ASP A 218 -18.25 12.33 -1.27
N ALA A 219 -17.35 11.77 -2.09
CA ALA A 219 -17.23 10.33 -2.31
C ALA A 219 -16.81 9.58 -1.04
N LEU A 220 -15.87 10.13 -0.27
CA LEU A 220 -15.46 9.56 1.02
C LEU A 220 -16.50 9.77 2.11
N MET A 221 -17.17 10.92 2.08
CA MET A 221 -18.12 11.29 3.13
C MET A 221 -19.52 10.71 2.92
N GLY A 222 -19.81 10.14 1.74
CA GLY A 222 -21.14 9.59 1.44
C GLY A 222 -22.21 10.67 1.28
N THR A 223 -21.81 11.91 0.99
CA THR A 223 -22.71 13.05 0.72
C THR A 223 -23.08 13.15 -0.76
N ASN A 224 -22.55 12.24 -1.59
CA ASN A 224 -22.87 12.17 -3.01
C ASN A 224 -24.31 11.70 -3.26
N SER A 225 -24.86 12.03 -4.42
CA SER A 225 -26.22 11.67 -4.82
C SER A 225 -26.39 10.22 -5.28
N PHE A 226 -25.34 9.39 -5.19
CA PHE A 226 -25.29 8.04 -5.76
C PHE A 226 -25.35 6.91 -4.72
N GLY A 227 -25.45 7.23 -3.43
CA GLY A 227 -25.95 6.32 -2.41
C GLY A 227 -24.92 5.87 -1.38
N GLU A 228 -23.81 5.27 -1.79
CA GLU A 228 -22.81 4.68 -0.88
C GLU A 228 -21.46 5.42 -0.92
N SER A 229 -20.86 5.57 0.26
CA SER A 229 -19.52 6.14 0.40
C SER A 229 -18.43 5.12 0.02
N VAL A 230 -17.27 5.60 -0.43
CA VAL A 230 -16.12 4.72 -0.69
C VAL A 230 -15.68 3.97 0.57
N LEU A 231 -15.83 4.59 1.75
CA LEU A 231 -15.50 3.96 3.02
C LEU A 231 -16.44 2.78 3.34
N GLU A 232 -17.74 2.91 3.07
CA GLU A 232 -18.70 1.81 3.22
C GLU A 232 -18.43 0.65 2.24
N LEU A 233 -17.91 0.96 1.05
CA LEU A 233 -17.47 -0.08 0.10
C LEU A 233 -16.25 -0.82 0.61
N VAL A 234 -15.28 -0.12 1.21
CA VAL A 234 -14.11 -0.75 1.85
C VAL A 234 -14.55 -1.65 3.00
N GLU A 235 -15.43 -1.16 3.88
CA GLU A 235 -16.00 -1.97 4.97
C GLU A 235 -16.69 -3.21 4.39
N ARG A 236 -17.60 -3.04 3.44
CA ARG A 236 -18.33 -4.14 2.81
C ARG A 236 -17.39 -5.16 2.16
N TYR A 237 -16.35 -4.71 1.47
CA TYR A 237 -15.37 -5.60 0.86
C TYR A 237 -14.66 -6.45 1.91
N VAL A 238 -14.23 -5.84 3.02
CA VAL A 238 -13.56 -6.54 4.14
C VAL A 238 -14.51 -7.54 4.80
N PHE A 239 -15.78 -7.15 5.00
CA PHE A 239 -16.77 -8.00 5.66
C PHE A 239 -17.23 -9.14 4.75
N PHE A 240 -17.69 -8.84 3.55
CA PHE A 240 -18.40 -9.80 2.70
C PHE A 240 -17.52 -10.44 1.63
N GLY A 241 -16.28 -9.94 1.42
CA GLY A 241 -15.46 -10.30 0.25
C GLY A 241 -16.07 -9.79 -1.05
N SER A 242 -15.32 -9.78 -2.16
CA SER A 242 -15.96 -9.74 -3.48
C SER A 242 -17.03 -10.83 -3.55
N PRO A 243 -18.20 -10.59 -4.17
CA PRO A 243 -19.25 -11.59 -4.25
C PRO A 243 -18.78 -12.76 -5.12
N MET A 244 -18.05 -13.70 -4.51
CA MET A 244 -17.96 -15.05 -4.99
C MET A 244 -19.34 -15.67 -4.79
N SER A 245 -20.07 -15.76 -5.91
CA SER A 245 -21.41 -16.33 -6.08
C SER A 245 -22.61 -15.40 -5.85
N LEU A 246 -22.95 -14.63 -6.90
CA LEU A 246 -24.36 -14.42 -7.24
C LEU A 246 -24.69 -15.21 -8.52
N SER A 247 -25.34 -16.36 -8.30
CA SER A 247 -26.22 -17.09 -9.22
C SER A 247 -25.62 -17.81 -10.44
N THR A 248 -25.63 -19.13 -10.35
CA THR A 248 -25.35 -20.17 -11.36
C THR A 248 -26.33 -20.21 -12.55
N THR A 249 -26.91 -19.09 -13.00
CA THR A 249 -27.95 -19.11 -14.07
C THR A 249 -27.66 -18.21 -15.27
N LEU A 250 -26.40 -17.81 -15.48
CA LEU A 250 -25.96 -17.13 -16.73
C LEU A 250 -24.63 -17.69 -17.29
N GLN A 251 -24.32 -18.96 -17.00
CA GLN A 251 -23.23 -19.69 -17.66
C GLN A 251 -23.71 -20.34 -18.97
N VAL A 252 -23.98 -19.58 -20.05
CA VAL A 252 -23.95 -20.17 -21.42
C VAL A 252 -23.44 -19.23 -22.53
N SER A 253 -23.48 -17.89 -22.45
CA SER A 253 -23.25 -17.07 -23.67
C SER A 253 -21.96 -16.23 -23.75
N LEU A 254 -20.96 -16.43 -22.89
CA LEU A 254 -19.71 -15.63 -22.92
C LEU A 254 -18.43 -16.46 -22.90
N VAL A 255 -18.47 -17.73 -23.33
CA VAL A 255 -17.29 -18.59 -23.45
C VAL A 255 -16.37 -18.19 -24.63
N GLY A 256 -16.76 -17.20 -25.45
CA GLY A 256 -16.00 -16.76 -26.63
C GLY A 256 -15.07 -15.56 -26.45
N ALA A 257 -15.10 -14.85 -25.31
CA ALA A 257 -14.34 -13.61 -25.10
C ALA A 257 -13.36 -13.67 -23.91
N LEU A 258 -13.20 -14.83 -23.27
CA LEU A 258 -12.45 -15.02 -22.03
C LEU A 258 -11.10 -15.75 -22.23
N TYR A 259 -10.48 -15.63 -23.40
CA TYR A 259 -9.22 -16.33 -23.70
C TYR A 259 -7.96 -15.44 -23.81
N ASP A 260 -8.02 -14.17 -23.37
CA ASP A 260 -6.85 -13.27 -23.34
C ASP A 260 -6.61 -12.56 -21.98
N ILE A 261 -7.29 -12.97 -20.91
CA ILE A 261 -6.96 -12.54 -19.55
C ILE A 261 -6.75 -13.79 -18.71
N HIS A 262 -5.61 -14.42 -18.91
CA HIS A 262 -5.10 -15.45 -18.01
C HIS A 262 -3.85 -14.88 -17.32
N VAL A 263 -3.91 -14.86 -15.99
CA VAL A 263 -2.84 -14.49 -15.05
C VAL A 263 -2.71 -12.99 -14.72
N CYS A 264 -3.55 -12.52 -13.79
CA CYS A 264 -3.12 -11.62 -12.71
C CYS A 264 -3.77 -12.15 -11.43
N SER A 265 -2.97 -12.80 -10.60
CA SER A 265 -3.41 -13.49 -9.39
C SER A 265 -2.59 -12.94 -8.24
N GLU A 266 -3.00 -11.79 -7.70
CA GLU A 266 -2.62 -11.29 -6.37
C GLU A 266 -3.55 -10.11 -6.02
N GLU A 267 -4.71 -10.44 -5.44
CA GLU A 267 -5.74 -9.48 -5.02
C GLU A 267 -5.28 -8.70 -3.77
N PRO A 268 -5.45 -7.37 -3.70
CA PRO A 268 -5.08 -6.61 -2.51
C PRO A 268 -6.24 -6.59 -1.48
N SER A 269 -5.99 -7.02 -0.23
CA SER A 269 -7.07 -7.23 0.75
C SER A 269 -6.99 -6.43 2.06
N SER A 270 -5.95 -5.61 2.26
CA SER A 270 -5.86 -4.75 3.45
C SER A 270 -6.65 -3.43 3.31
N PRO A 271 -7.47 -3.01 4.32
CA PRO A 271 -8.26 -1.78 4.27
C PRO A 271 -7.44 -0.52 3.99
N GLY A 272 -6.19 -0.48 4.47
CA GLY A 272 -5.26 0.63 4.27
C GLY A 272 -4.79 0.81 2.84
N ARG A 273 -4.70 -0.29 2.06
CA ARG A 273 -4.23 -0.23 0.67
C ARG A 273 -5.24 0.45 -0.25
N PHE A 274 -6.54 0.31 0.04
CA PHE A 274 -7.63 1.00 -0.68
C PHE A 274 -7.61 2.51 -0.46
N LEU A 275 -7.16 2.95 0.71
CA LEU A 275 -7.25 4.34 1.16
C LEU A 275 -6.01 5.18 0.84
N CYS A 276 -4.90 4.53 0.48
CA CYS A 276 -3.63 5.18 0.16
C CYS A 276 -3.70 6.06 -1.12
N PRO A 277 -4.27 5.59 -2.26
CA PRO A 277 -4.38 6.40 -3.47
C PRO A 277 -5.22 7.67 -3.27
N MET A 278 -6.23 7.62 -2.40
CA MET A 278 -7.07 8.77 -2.09
C MET A 278 -6.29 9.88 -1.39
N LYS A 279 -5.46 9.55 -0.39
CA LYS A 279 -4.61 10.53 0.31
C LYS A 279 -3.64 11.22 -0.65
N GLU A 280 -3.06 10.46 -1.57
CA GLU A 280 -2.16 10.99 -2.59
C GLU A 280 -2.89 11.92 -3.57
N LEU A 281 -4.10 11.54 -4.04
CA LEU A 281 -4.91 12.40 -4.90
C LEU A 281 -5.31 13.72 -4.22
N PHE A 282 -5.68 13.68 -2.93
CA PHE A 282 -5.87 14.92 -2.16
C PHE A 282 -4.60 15.76 -2.13
N CYS A 283 -3.43 15.15 -1.89
CA CYS A 283 -2.16 15.87 -1.87
C CYS A 283 -1.88 16.58 -3.20
N LEU A 284 -1.97 15.85 -4.33
CA LEU A 284 -1.75 16.42 -5.65
C LEU A 284 -2.74 17.55 -5.97
N GLY A 285 -4.02 17.36 -5.65
CA GLY A 285 -5.06 18.34 -5.91
C GLY A 285 -4.93 19.59 -5.03
N LEU A 286 -4.56 19.44 -3.76
CA LEU A 286 -4.32 20.55 -2.84
C LEU A 286 -3.06 21.35 -3.21
N ILE A 287 -1.98 20.68 -3.62
CA ILE A 287 -0.79 21.36 -4.15
C ILE A 287 -1.17 22.21 -5.38
N ALA A 288 -1.96 21.64 -6.30
CA ALA A 288 -2.44 22.38 -7.46
C ALA A 288 -3.38 23.53 -7.06
N LEU A 289 -4.31 23.32 -6.14
CA LEU A 289 -5.23 24.37 -5.66
C LEU A 289 -4.47 25.54 -5.04
N LEU A 290 -3.59 25.27 -4.08
CA LEU A 290 -2.83 26.30 -3.38
C LEU A 290 -1.84 27.00 -4.32
N GLY A 291 -1.28 26.27 -5.29
CA GLY A 291 -0.53 26.86 -6.40
C GLY A 291 -1.39 27.81 -7.24
N HIS A 292 -2.64 27.48 -7.52
CA HIS A 292 -3.57 28.35 -8.24
C HIS A 292 -3.98 29.58 -7.42
N CYS A 293 -4.26 29.41 -6.12
CA CYS A 293 -4.54 30.52 -5.19
C CYS A 293 -3.39 31.53 -5.20
N ALA A 294 -2.14 31.05 -5.08
CA ALA A 294 -0.95 31.90 -5.09
C ALA A 294 -0.79 32.75 -6.37
N LEU A 295 -1.40 32.36 -7.49
CA LEU A 295 -1.32 33.06 -8.77
C LEU A 295 -2.51 34.01 -9.03
N THR A 296 -3.67 33.71 -8.48
CA THR A 296 -4.94 34.35 -8.87
C THR A 296 -5.64 35.11 -7.75
N GLN A 297 -5.33 34.79 -6.49
CA GLN A 297 -6.04 35.28 -5.31
C GLN A 297 -5.15 36.21 -4.48
N ARG A 298 -5.80 36.94 -3.57
CA ARG A 298 -5.09 37.70 -2.53
C ARG A 298 -4.70 36.78 -1.37
N GLN A 299 -3.77 37.23 -0.54
CA GLN A 299 -3.23 36.41 0.55
C GLN A 299 -4.30 35.98 1.56
N ASP A 300 -5.29 36.83 1.84
CA ASP A 300 -6.42 36.55 2.71
C ASP A 300 -7.31 35.41 2.17
N GLU A 301 -7.59 35.42 0.86
CA GLU A 301 -8.35 34.35 0.20
C GLU A 301 -7.59 33.01 0.15
N GLU A 302 -6.25 33.06 0.03
CA GLU A 302 -5.39 31.88 0.15
C GLU A 302 -5.44 31.29 1.56
N ASP A 303 -5.31 32.13 2.59
CA ASP A 303 -5.33 31.69 3.99
C ASP A 303 -6.70 31.08 4.36
N ASP A 304 -7.81 31.66 3.86
CA ASP A 304 -9.16 31.09 4.00
C ASP A 304 -9.25 29.69 3.37
N LYS A 305 -8.65 29.50 2.18
CA LYS A 305 -8.62 28.19 1.49
C LYS A 305 -7.76 27.16 2.21
N ILE A 306 -6.64 27.60 2.78
CA ILE A 306 -5.78 26.77 3.63
C ILE A 306 -6.60 26.28 4.84
N GLN A 307 -7.29 27.18 5.53
CA GLN A 307 -8.10 26.82 6.69
C GLN A 307 -9.27 25.88 6.33
N GLU A 308 -9.98 26.16 5.24
CA GLU A 308 -11.08 25.32 4.75
C GLU A 308 -10.62 23.88 4.49
N TRP A 309 -9.55 23.72 3.71
CA TRP A 309 -9.07 22.40 3.31
C TRP A 309 -8.33 21.67 4.44
N SER A 310 -7.66 22.37 5.35
CA SER A 310 -7.08 21.74 6.55
C SER A 310 -8.16 21.02 7.35
N SER A 311 -9.28 21.71 7.63
CA SER A 311 -10.40 21.13 8.39
C SER A 311 -11.05 19.95 7.66
N LYS A 312 -11.22 20.03 6.33
CA LYS A 312 -11.79 18.94 5.53
C LYS A 312 -10.88 17.71 5.49
N ILE A 313 -9.57 17.90 5.40
CA ILE A 313 -8.61 16.80 5.38
C ILE A 313 -8.52 16.12 6.74
N GLU A 314 -8.55 16.87 7.84
CA GLU A 314 -8.65 16.28 9.19
C GLU A 314 -9.89 15.40 9.35
N GLU A 315 -11.04 15.86 8.84
CA GLU A 315 -12.28 15.07 8.86
C GLU A 315 -12.16 13.80 8.00
N VAL A 316 -11.63 13.92 6.79
CA VAL A 316 -11.36 12.79 5.88
C VAL A 316 -10.44 11.76 6.53
N GLU A 317 -9.30 12.20 7.10
CA GLU A 317 -8.33 11.31 7.73
C GLU A 317 -8.89 10.63 8.98
N SER A 318 -9.67 11.35 9.79
CA SER A 318 -10.35 10.82 10.96
C SER A 318 -11.36 9.73 10.59
N ARG A 319 -12.15 9.95 9.53
CA ARG A 319 -13.14 8.98 9.06
C ARG A 319 -12.48 7.75 8.45
N MET A 320 -11.45 7.93 7.62
CA MET A 320 -10.63 6.84 7.08
C MET A 320 -10.03 5.98 8.20
N LYS A 321 -9.47 6.61 9.24
CA LYS A 321 -8.93 5.92 10.41
C LYS A 321 -10.01 5.10 11.13
N THR A 322 -11.16 5.69 11.40
CA THR A 322 -12.27 5.01 12.09
C THR A 322 -12.74 3.79 11.32
N THR A 323 -12.86 3.88 9.99
CA THR A 323 -13.21 2.75 9.11
C THR A 323 -12.15 1.65 9.15
N ILE A 324 -10.86 2.01 9.10
CA ILE A 324 -9.76 1.03 9.24
C ILE A 324 -9.81 0.34 10.60
N GLU A 325 -9.97 1.10 11.69
CA GLU A 325 -10.05 0.55 13.05
C GLU A 325 -11.26 -0.38 13.23
N SER A 326 -12.41 -0.01 12.65
CA SER A 326 -13.61 -0.85 12.61
C SER A 326 -13.34 -2.18 11.87
N CYS A 327 -12.70 -2.13 10.70
CA CYS A 327 -12.30 -3.30 9.94
C CYS A 327 -11.34 -4.21 10.74
N ILE A 328 -10.33 -3.62 11.39
CA ILE A 328 -9.35 -4.34 12.22
C ILE A 328 -10.01 -4.94 13.48
N ALA A 329 -11.00 -4.26 14.06
CA ALA A 329 -11.69 -4.79 15.24
C ALA A 329 -12.60 -5.98 14.89
N ALA A 330 -13.20 -5.98 13.70
CA ALA A 330 -14.25 -6.91 13.34
C ALA A 330 -13.78 -8.08 12.45
N PHE A 331 -12.59 -8.00 11.83
CA PHE A 331 -12.09 -9.09 10.98
C PHE A 331 -11.99 -10.46 11.67
N PRO A 332 -11.68 -10.62 12.99
CA PRO A 332 -11.52 -11.95 13.57
C PRO A 332 -12.82 -12.74 13.60
N GLU A 333 -13.92 -12.08 13.96
CA GLU A 333 -15.25 -12.69 13.95
C GLU A 333 -15.70 -13.00 12.52
N GLN A 334 -15.37 -12.13 11.56
CA GLN A 334 -15.66 -12.40 10.15
C GLN A 334 -14.86 -13.59 9.62
N ALA A 335 -13.55 -13.64 9.87
CA ALA A 335 -12.68 -14.74 9.47
C ALA A 335 -13.14 -16.07 10.06
N LYS A 336 -13.67 -16.07 11.29
CA LYS A 336 -14.28 -17.23 11.93
C LYS A 336 -15.54 -17.71 11.21
N LEU A 337 -16.43 -16.78 10.81
CA LEU A 337 -17.64 -17.12 10.06
C LEU A 337 -17.29 -17.68 8.67
N ASP A 338 -16.34 -17.06 7.98
CA ASP A 338 -15.90 -17.51 6.67
C ASP A 338 -15.25 -18.89 6.74
N ALA A 339 -14.35 -19.12 7.71
CA ALA A 339 -13.71 -20.42 7.92
C ALA A 339 -14.74 -21.51 8.27
N LYS A 340 -15.77 -21.16 9.05
CA LYS A 340 -16.89 -22.07 9.35
C LYS A 340 -17.68 -22.42 8.09
N HIS A 341 -18.01 -21.45 7.24
CA HIS A 341 -18.74 -21.69 5.99
C HIS A 341 -17.94 -22.58 5.05
N LEU A 342 -16.66 -22.27 4.84
CA LEU A 342 -15.78 -23.07 3.97
C LEU A 342 -15.64 -24.52 4.46
N LEU A 343 -15.61 -24.73 5.78
CA LEU A 343 -15.60 -26.07 6.37
C LEU A 343 -16.93 -26.82 6.20
N GLN A 344 -18.06 -26.13 6.14
CA GLN A 344 -19.38 -26.74 5.97
C GLN A 344 -19.66 -27.13 4.53
N GLU A 345 -19.16 -26.37 3.56
CA GLU A 345 -19.37 -26.64 2.13
C GLU A 345 -18.54 -27.83 1.61
N LYS A 346 -17.47 -28.20 2.31
CA LYS A 346 -16.57 -29.26 1.88
C LYS A 346 -16.87 -30.58 2.55
N GLU A 347 -17.32 -31.57 1.76
CA GLU A 347 -17.41 -32.97 2.14
C GLU A 347 -16.29 -33.78 1.45
N GLY A 348 -15.46 -34.49 2.23
CA GLY A 348 -14.65 -35.61 1.71
C GLY A 348 -13.17 -35.38 1.43
N ASP A 349 -12.57 -34.23 1.80
CA ASP A 349 -11.13 -33.97 1.60
C ASP A 349 -10.24 -34.48 2.75
N ASN A 350 -8.98 -34.74 2.44
CA ASN A 350 -7.93 -35.08 3.42
C ASN A 350 -7.66 -33.87 4.35
N LEU A 351 -7.46 -34.13 5.65
CA LEU A 351 -7.29 -33.10 6.69
C LEU A 351 -6.20 -32.08 6.36
N GLN A 352 -5.09 -32.53 5.77
CA GLN A 352 -3.98 -31.65 5.38
C GLN A 352 -4.40 -30.70 4.25
N ASP A 353 -5.11 -31.20 3.24
CA ASP A 353 -5.53 -30.42 2.08
C ASP A 353 -6.60 -29.38 2.47
N THR A 354 -7.56 -29.77 3.32
CA THR A 354 -8.52 -28.82 3.90
C THR A 354 -7.84 -27.73 4.72
N THR A 355 -6.81 -28.09 5.50
CA THR A 355 -6.04 -27.11 6.30
C THR A 355 -5.31 -26.11 5.40
N GLN A 356 -4.69 -26.60 4.33
CA GLN A 356 -3.97 -25.77 3.36
C GLN A 356 -4.91 -24.83 2.60
N GLN A 357 -6.07 -25.32 2.16
CA GLN A 357 -7.07 -24.50 1.47
C GLN A 357 -7.68 -23.43 2.38
N LEU A 358 -7.93 -23.75 3.66
CA LEU A 358 -8.36 -22.77 4.65
C LEU A 358 -7.30 -21.68 4.83
N LEU A 359 -6.03 -22.07 4.91
CA LEU A 359 -4.94 -21.10 4.98
C LEU A 359 -4.90 -20.21 3.74
N GLU A 360 -4.95 -20.80 2.54
CA GLU A 360 -4.94 -20.06 1.27
C GLU A 360 -6.10 -19.08 1.19
N PHE A 361 -7.31 -19.49 1.61
CA PHE A 361 -8.47 -18.60 1.70
C PHE A 361 -8.23 -17.43 2.66
N LEU A 362 -7.74 -17.71 3.88
CA LEU A 362 -7.50 -16.68 4.90
C LEU A 362 -6.38 -15.72 4.48
N VAL A 363 -5.28 -16.24 3.91
CA VAL A 363 -4.18 -15.43 3.38
C VAL A 363 -4.65 -14.57 2.21
N LYS A 364 -5.50 -15.13 1.33
CA LYS A 364 -6.04 -14.40 0.20
C LYS A 364 -6.96 -13.26 0.64
N LYS A 365 -7.84 -13.51 1.62
CA LYS A 365 -8.83 -12.51 2.10
C LYS A 365 -8.25 -11.52 3.12
N TYR A 366 -7.18 -11.91 3.84
CA TYR A 366 -6.59 -11.14 4.93
C TYR A 366 -5.06 -11.20 4.84
N ASP A 367 -4.51 -10.67 3.75
CA ASP A 367 -3.07 -10.70 3.41
C ASP A 367 -2.16 -10.02 4.43
N TRP A 368 -2.70 -9.07 5.19
CA TRP A 368 -2.04 -8.30 6.23
C TRP A 368 -1.98 -9.01 7.59
N VAL A 369 -2.44 -10.27 7.65
CA VAL A 369 -2.47 -11.09 8.85
C VAL A 369 -1.64 -12.35 8.63
N SER A 370 -0.78 -12.68 9.58
CA SER A 370 -0.11 -13.99 9.63
C SER A 370 -1.03 -15.00 10.30
N TRP A 371 -1.31 -16.11 9.62
CA TRP A 371 -2.29 -17.11 10.01
C TRP A 371 -1.64 -18.42 10.43
N SER A 372 -2.21 -19.10 11.42
CA SER A 372 -1.92 -20.49 11.75
C SER A 372 -3.23 -21.25 11.92
N VAL A 373 -3.47 -22.16 10.99
CA VAL A 373 -4.67 -22.98 10.90
C VAL A 373 -4.34 -24.39 11.38
N ARG A 374 -5.12 -24.91 12.33
CA ARG A 374 -5.01 -26.31 12.77
C ARG A 374 -6.36 -26.98 12.78
N LEU A 375 -6.46 -28.13 12.12
CA LEU A 375 -7.62 -29.02 12.19
C LEU A 375 -7.29 -30.18 13.10
N ILE A 376 -8.18 -30.49 14.05
CA ILE A 376 -8.03 -31.59 14.99
C ILE A 376 -9.21 -32.53 14.80
N ASN A 377 -8.93 -33.75 14.36
CA ASN A 377 -9.95 -34.75 14.17
C ASN A 377 -10.48 -35.23 15.53
N HIS A 378 -11.76 -35.03 15.76
CA HIS A 378 -12.46 -35.51 16.95
C HIS A 378 -12.88 -36.97 16.79
N SER A 379 -13.05 -37.45 15.55
CA SER A 379 -13.33 -38.86 15.26
C SER A 379 -12.08 -39.71 15.51
N GLY A 380 -12.20 -40.70 16.38
CA GLY A 380 -11.10 -41.55 16.80
C GLY A 380 -11.62 -42.79 17.51
N SER A 381 -10.81 -43.85 17.53
CA SER A 381 -11.20 -45.07 18.26
C SER A 381 -11.39 -44.78 19.75
N THR A 382 -12.31 -45.49 20.40
CA THR A 382 -12.66 -45.33 21.83
C THR A 382 -11.43 -45.28 22.73
N TYR A 383 -10.40 -46.08 22.42
CA TYR A 383 -9.13 -46.11 23.14
C TYR A 383 -8.27 -44.84 22.95
N ARG A 384 -8.23 -44.25 21.76
CA ARG A 384 -7.51 -42.98 21.51
C ARG A 384 -8.20 -41.81 22.20
N ASN A 385 -9.54 -41.78 22.18
CA ASN A 385 -10.32 -40.75 22.87
C ASN A 385 -10.12 -40.82 24.39
N TRP A 386 -10.13 -42.03 24.95
CA TRP A 386 -9.82 -42.24 26.36
C TRP A 386 -8.42 -41.77 26.76
N ARG A 387 -7.38 -42.06 25.96
CA ARG A 387 -6.00 -41.59 26.24
C ARG A 387 -5.77 -40.11 26.00
N ALA A 388 -6.58 -39.47 25.16
CA ALA A 388 -6.51 -38.04 24.91
C ALA A 388 -7.09 -37.22 26.09
N GLY A 389 -8.02 -37.81 26.85
CA GLY A 389 -8.76 -37.12 27.91
C GLY A 389 -9.83 -36.18 27.34
N GLU A 390 -10.70 -35.64 28.22
CA GLU A 390 -11.75 -34.69 27.83
C GLU A 390 -11.17 -33.37 27.30
N HIS A 391 -10.04 -32.92 27.85
CA HIS A 391 -9.31 -31.71 27.42
C HIS A 391 -8.09 -32.08 26.55
N PHE A 392 -8.36 -32.61 25.36
CA PHE A 392 -7.31 -33.07 24.44
C PHE A 392 -6.56 -31.94 23.73
N HIS A 393 -7.02 -30.69 23.82
CA HIS A 393 -6.29 -29.50 23.41
C HIS A 393 -6.57 -28.34 24.36
N HIS A 394 -5.67 -27.36 24.39
CA HIS A 394 -5.84 -26.13 25.17
C HIS A 394 -5.08 -24.97 24.50
N VAL A 395 -5.65 -23.77 24.54
CA VAL A 395 -5.07 -22.56 23.96
C VAL A 395 -5.01 -21.48 25.05
N ALA A 396 -3.90 -20.75 25.11
CA ALA A 396 -3.73 -19.54 25.92
C ALA A 396 -3.21 -18.39 25.04
N GLY A 397 -3.35 -17.17 25.55
CA GLY A 397 -3.10 -15.93 24.81
C GLY A 397 -4.33 -15.41 24.07
N GLN A 398 -4.15 -14.29 23.38
CA GLN A 398 -5.16 -13.61 22.58
C GLN A 398 -5.11 -14.05 21.10
N ASN A 399 -5.88 -13.40 20.22
CA ASN A 399 -5.77 -13.55 18.77
C ASN A 399 -5.92 -14.97 18.22
N TRP A 400 -6.93 -15.68 18.72
CA TRP A 400 -7.35 -16.98 18.21
C TRP A 400 -8.86 -17.15 18.31
N PHE A 401 -9.40 -18.04 17.49
CA PHE A 401 -10.78 -18.49 17.56
C PHE A 401 -10.89 -19.98 17.26
N GLU A 402 -12.00 -20.57 17.73
CA GLU A 402 -12.33 -21.97 17.45
C GLU A 402 -13.69 -22.11 16.76
N VAL A 403 -13.77 -23.13 15.91
CA VAL A 403 -15.02 -23.61 15.30
C VAL A 403 -15.12 -25.10 15.63
N LEU A 404 -16.10 -25.45 16.45
CA LEU A 404 -16.24 -26.78 17.02
C LEU A 404 -17.19 -27.65 16.19
N GLN A 405 -16.86 -28.95 16.11
CA GLN A 405 -17.75 -30.03 15.69
C GLN A 405 -18.37 -29.89 14.29
N VAL A 406 -17.68 -29.22 13.35
CA VAL A 406 -18.05 -29.29 11.94
C VAL A 406 -17.43 -30.57 11.37
N ASN A 407 -18.25 -31.53 10.94
CA ASN A 407 -17.80 -32.82 10.38
C ASN A 407 -16.87 -33.64 11.31
N ASN A 408 -17.11 -33.61 12.63
CA ASN A 408 -16.23 -34.21 13.66
C ASN A 408 -14.81 -33.63 13.70
N ILE A 409 -14.62 -32.40 13.24
CA ILE A 409 -13.34 -31.70 13.28
C ILE A 409 -13.48 -30.46 14.17
N ASN A 410 -12.46 -30.22 15.00
CA ASN A 410 -12.28 -28.96 15.70
C ASN A 410 -11.26 -28.13 14.93
N LEU A 411 -11.69 -26.98 14.42
CA LEU A 411 -10.80 -25.98 13.83
C LEU A 411 -10.34 -25.01 14.92
N VAL A 412 -9.02 -24.80 14.99
CA VAL A 412 -8.41 -23.76 15.82
C VAL A 412 -7.53 -22.90 14.93
N VAL A 413 -7.93 -21.65 14.75
CA VAL A 413 -7.16 -20.64 14.01
C VAL A 413 -6.59 -19.65 15.02
N SER A 414 -5.31 -19.33 14.86
CA SER A 414 -4.67 -18.24 15.59
C SER A 414 -3.88 -17.38 14.62
N TYR A 415 -3.68 -16.11 14.97
CA TYR A 415 -3.15 -15.12 14.05
C TYR A 415 -2.30 -14.07 14.75
N SER A 416 -1.54 -13.30 13.97
CA SER A 416 -0.82 -12.10 14.42
C SER A 416 -0.75 -11.07 13.29
N THR A 417 -0.93 -9.80 13.63
CA THR A 417 -0.76 -8.67 12.70
C THR A 417 0.67 -8.12 12.71
N LYS A 418 1.49 -8.51 13.70
CA LYS A 418 2.87 -8.06 13.88
C LYS A 418 3.74 -9.23 14.37
N PRO A 419 4.00 -10.22 13.50
CA PRO A 419 4.71 -11.43 13.89
C PRO A 419 6.12 -11.11 14.43
N GLN A 420 6.46 -11.69 15.58
CA GLN A 420 7.78 -11.56 16.21
C GLN A 420 8.48 -12.92 16.29
N PRO A 421 9.83 -12.96 16.27
CA PRO A 421 10.58 -14.20 16.40
C PRO A 421 10.24 -14.95 17.70
N VAL A 422 10.03 -16.26 17.58
CA VAL A 422 9.67 -17.11 18.71
C VAL A 422 10.93 -17.54 19.46
N PRO A 423 10.95 -17.49 20.81
CA PRO A 423 12.08 -17.95 21.61
C PRO A 423 12.15 -19.49 21.66
N ARG A 424 12.54 -20.12 20.53
CA ARG A 424 12.57 -21.59 20.35
C ARG A 424 13.33 -22.32 21.46
N GLY A 425 14.48 -21.78 21.90
CA GLY A 425 15.29 -22.38 22.97
C GLY A 425 14.56 -22.49 24.31
N CYS A 426 13.79 -21.46 24.69
CA CYS A 426 12.98 -21.49 25.91
C CYS A 426 11.87 -22.55 25.82
N ILE A 427 11.21 -22.64 24.66
CA ILE A 427 10.15 -23.64 24.43
C ILE A 427 10.72 -25.05 24.53
N GLN A 428 11.85 -25.32 23.85
CA GLN A 428 12.50 -26.63 23.88
C GLN A 428 12.90 -27.02 25.31
N GLN A 429 13.51 -26.09 26.06
CA GLN A 429 13.88 -26.32 27.47
C GLN A 429 12.64 -26.63 28.34
N ALA A 430 11.55 -25.88 28.18
CA ALA A 430 10.29 -26.12 28.90
C ALA A 430 9.71 -27.51 28.56
N MET A 431 9.78 -27.91 27.30
CA MET A 431 9.29 -29.20 26.81
C MET A 431 10.18 -30.39 27.19
N GLU A 432 11.46 -30.16 27.51
CA GLU A 432 12.36 -31.16 28.08
C GLU A 432 12.24 -31.29 29.61
N GLY A 433 11.81 -30.22 30.28
CA GLY A 433 11.58 -30.14 31.72
C GLY A 433 10.12 -30.43 32.10
N GLN A 434 9.43 -29.40 32.58
CA GLN A 434 8.09 -29.49 33.19
C GLN A 434 7.01 -29.93 32.17
N GLY A 435 7.14 -29.55 30.90
CA GLY A 435 6.20 -29.92 29.83
C GLY A 435 6.35 -31.35 29.31
N LYS A 436 7.46 -32.04 29.59
CA LYS A 436 7.82 -33.34 28.98
C LYS A 436 6.79 -34.46 29.18
N LYS A 437 6.09 -34.43 30.31
CA LYS A 437 5.05 -35.41 30.67
C LYS A 437 3.66 -34.80 30.82
N GLY A 438 3.50 -33.50 30.60
CA GLY A 438 2.22 -32.80 30.71
C GLY A 438 1.20 -33.28 29.68
N ASN A 439 -0.07 -33.15 30.02
CA ASN A 439 -1.16 -33.13 29.03
C ASN A 439 -1.27 -31.71 28.42
N ALA A 440 -2.17 -31.51 27.45
CA ALA A 440 -2.28 -30.23 26.74
C ALA A 440 -2.46 -29.02 27.70
N PRO A 441 -3.39 -29.03 28.67
CA PRO A 441 -3.53 -27.91 29.62
C PRO A 441 -2.26 -27.63 30.43
N ALA A 442 -1.61 -28.65 30.98
CA ALA A 442 -0.42 -28.48 31.80
C ALA A 442 0.77 -27.92 31.01
N VAL A 443 0.90 -28.29 29.73
CA VAL A 443 1.95 -27.75 28.84
C VAL A 443 1.71 -26.28 28.55
N VAL A 444 0.48 -25.90 28.25
CA VAL A 444 0.13 -24.49 27.97
C VAL A 444 0.34 -23.63 29.21
N GLU A 445 -0.07 -24.07 30.40
CA GLU A 445 0.11 -23.31 31.64
C GLU A 445 1.60 -23.01 31.94
N VAL A 446 2.49 -23.95 31.64
CA VAL A 446 3.94 -23.77 31.82
C VAL A 446 4.49 -22.75 30.82
N LEU A 447 4.08 -22.85 29.55
CA LEU A 447 4.59 -22.00 28.48
C LEU A 447 4.02 -20.57 28.56
N GLU A 448 2.74 -20.40 28.86
CA GLU A 448 2.08 -19.09 29.04
C GLU A 448 2.79 -18.25 30.11
N LYS A 449 3.16 -18.86 31.24
CA LYS A 449 3.91 -18.18 32.32
C LYS A 449 5.29 -17.69 31.89
N GLN A 450 5.90 -18.33 30.89
CA GLN A 450 7.23 -17.99 30.40
C GLN A 450 7.19 -17.07 29.18
N LEU A 451 6.07 -17.06 28.44
CA LEU A 451 5.92 -16.45 27.13
C LEU A 451 4.74 -15.46 27.12
N CYS A 452 4.81 -14.43 27.95
CA CYS A 452 3.82 -13.36 27.94
C CYS A 452 3.80 -12.65 26.57
N GLY A 453 2.62 -12.42 26.00
CA GLY A 453 2.44 -11.84 24.66
C GLY A 453 2.57 -12.84 23.51
N PHE A 454 2.51 -14.15 23.79
CA PHE A 454 2.49 -15.21 22.79
C PHE A 454 1.22 -16.04 22.91
N VAL A 455 0.71 -16.47 21.75
CA VAL A 455 -0.32 -17.51 21.66
C VAL A 455 0.33 -18.86 21.81
N VAL A 456 -0.20 -19.69 22.71
CA VAL A 456 0.28 -21.05 22.95
C VAL A 456 -0.88 -22.01 22.79
N HIS A 457 -0.73 -22.98 21.88
CA HIS A 457 -1.72 -24.05 21.69
C HIS A 457 -1.04 -25.41 21.81
N ALA A 458 -1.56 -26.27 22.68
CA ALA A 458 -1.12 -27.67 22.76
C ALA A 458 -2.25 -28.61 22.33
N VAL A 459 -1.90 -29.61 21.52
CA VAL A 459 -2.80 -30.67 21.05
C VAL A 459 -2.25 -32.02 21.45
N SER A 460 -3.06 -32.87 22.07
CA SER A 460 -2.69 -34.23 22.44
C SER A 460 -2.23 -35.03 21.22
N ARG A 461 -1.09 -35.71 21.33
CA ARG A 461 -0.55 -36.57 20.25
C ARG A 461 -1.45 -37.75 19.87
N HIS A 462 -2.44 -38.05 20.71
CA HIS A 462 -3.38 -39.14 20.51
C HIS A 462 -4.54 -38.76 19.58
N LYS A 463 -4.64 -37.48 19.21
CA LYS A 463 -5.55 -36.97 18.19
C LYS A 463 -4.79 -36.78 16.87
N GLU A 464 -5.46 -37.09 15.78
CA GLU A 464 -4.99 -36.74 14.44
C GLU A 464 -5.18 -35.23 14.25
N SER A 465 -4.14 -34.55 13.80
CA SER A 465 -4.16 -33.11 13.56
C SER A 465 -3.30 -32.76 12.36
N ALA A 466 -3.73 -31.72 11.64
CA ALA A 466 -3.01 -31.09 10.56
C ALA A 466 -2.83 -29.60 10.89
N ALA A 467 -1.76 -29.01 10.38
CA ALA A 467 -1.46 -27.60 10.56
C ALA A 467 -0.88 -27.00 9.28
N ALA A 468 -1.24 -25.75 9.00
CA ALA A 468 -0.64 -24.92 7.97
C ALA A 468 -0.55 -23.48 8.50
N TRP A 469 0.42 -22.71 8.03
CA TRP A 469 0.63 -21.33 8.48
C TRP A 469 1.26 -20.44 7.41
N SER A 470 1.07 -19.13 7.53
CA SER A 470 1.67 -18.10 6.67
C SER A 470 2.67 -17.19 7.39
N PHE A 471 3.03 -17.54 8.62
CA PHE A 471 4.01 -16.77 9.40
C PHE A 471 5.38 -16.72 8.72
N PRO A 472 6.10 -15.59 8.81
CA PRO A 472 7.50 -15.49 8.41
C PRO A 472 8.39 -16.53 9.10
N GLU A 473 9.56 -16.79 8.52
CA GLU A 473 10.56 -17.68 9.11
C GLU A 473 10.89 -17.24 10.56
N ASP A 474 11.07 -18.21 11.45
CA ASP A 474 11.28 -18.02 12.89
C ASP A 474 10.18 -17.35 13.73
N CYS A 475 9.13 -16.82 13.11
CA CYS A 475 7.99 -16.22 13.82
C CYS A 475 6.91 -17.23 14.23
N HIS A 476 7.10 -18.51 13.91
CA HIS A 476 6.17 -19.58 14.25
C HIS A 476 6.88 -20.86 14.65
N TYR A 477 6.35 -21.50 15.68
CA TYR A 477 6.80 -22.77 16.19
C TYR A 477 5.66 -23.78 16.11
N TRP A 478 5.86 -24.87 15.38
CA TRP A 478 4.96 -26.03 15.38
C TRP A 478 5.78 -27.32 15.43
N GLU A 479 5.85 -27.95 16.59
CA GLU A 479 6.64 -29.17 16.80
C GLU A 479 5.88 -30.24 17.59
N ARG A 480 6.21 -31.50 17.29
CA ARG A 480 5.67 -32.67 17.99
C ARG A 480 6.61 -33.10 19.11
N HIS A 481 6.12 -33.01 20.33
CA HIS A 481 6.80 -33.50 21.54
C HIS A 481 6.22 -34.84 22.01
N LYS A 482 6.77 -35.36 23.12
CA LYS A 482 6.49 -36.70 23.62
C LYS A 482 4.99 -37.00 23.80
N ASN A 483 4.20 -36.03 24.27
CA ASN A 483 2.78 -36.22 24.58
C ASN A 483 1.84 -35.27 23.81
N VAL A 484 2.37 -34.18 23.25
CA VAL A 484 1.58 -33.12 22.62
C VAL A 484 2.31 -32.59 21.38
N ALA A 485 1.56 -32.06 20.42
CA ALA A 485 2.06 -31.08 19.46
C ALA A 485 1.85 -29.68 20.05
N VAL A 486 2.83 -28.78 19.88
CA VAL A 486 2.79 -27.43 20.44
C VAL A 486 2.91 -26.42 19.31
N CYS A 487 2.01 -25.45 19.29
CA CYS A 487 2.07 -24.25 18.48
C CYS A 487 2.41 -23.05 19.35
N VAL A 488 3.36 -22.22 18.92
CA VAL A 488 3.64 -20.91 19.54
C VAL A 488 3.92 -19.86 18.47
N HIS A 489 3.32 -18.69 18.61
CA HIS A 489 3.67 -17.48 17.85
C HIS A 489 3.32 -16.23 18.69
N SER A 490 3.83 -15.06 18.34
CA SER A 490 3.46 -13.81 19.00
C SER A 490 1.98 -13.51 18.81
N GLU A 491 1.35 -12.83 19.77
CA GLU A 491 0.00 -12.29 19.59
C GLU A 491 -0.10 -11.35 18.38
#